data_AF-A0A9P4S199-F1
#
_entry.id   AF-A0A9P4S199-F1
#
_cell.length_a   1.000
_cell.length_b   1.000
_cell.length_c   1.000
_cell.angle_alpha   90.00
_cell.angle_beta   90.00
_cell.angle_gamma   90.00
#
_symmetry.space_group_name_H-M   'P 1'
#
loop_
_entity.id
_entity.type
_entity.pdbx_description
1 polymer ?
#
loop_
_entity_poly.entity_id
_entity_poly.type
_entity_poly.pdbx_seq_one_letter_code
_entity_poly.pdbx_strand_id
1 'polypeptide(L)'
;MGDFADTPRRGADPSIDHLAKDLTERFRQRLSIRRINELTSKASQSRSASPAPRDFGTLMPPQTTAPPSYSSLRNIPLVPQEPRDAKSLRFKNMLHSLSNTPCRWENPGLLDEALRVIPLEQIYNEAEEESQILQAEAESLGNGKKAAWGYQDCVVRALLRWFKRSFFSWVNNPACTQCYSPTFGYGMAPPTPDEKARGANQVELYKCSDTSCTNVERFPRYNDAFVLLQTRKGRCGEWANCFSMLCRAVGSRVRWVWNAEDHVWTEVYSVHRKKWIHVDACEEAWDKPRLYAEGWGKKLSYCIAFSADGAMDVTRRYVRNPASHALPRNRCPEAVLLHIIDEIRNLRRANLSKQEKFRLKGEDLREDKELRQYVLNTIATEVCKINAEDILTPGSATAPNGRVDPDAQKALEGRQSGSTEWVRARGEGGRGSSNQHNHHDQPQR
;
A
#
# COMPACT_ATOMS: atom_id res chain seq x y z
N MET A 1 49.07 -19.15 51.48
CA MET A 1 48.42 -19.95 50.42
C MET A 1 47.22 -19.17 49.93
N GLY A 2 47.21 -18.75 48.66
CA GLY A 2 46.02 -18.26 47.96
C GLY A 2 46.04 -16.79 47.54
N ASP A 3 46.88 -16.43 46.56
CA ASP A 3 46.68 -15.25 45.71
C ASP A 3 45.54 -15.54 44.71
N PHE A 4 44.58 -14.62 44.56
CA PHE A 4 43.58 -14.65 43.48
C PHE A 4 43.94 -13.61 42.42
N ALA A 5 44.27 -14.10 41.23
CA ALA A 5 44.61 -13.32 40.06
C ALA A 5 43.36 -12.78 39.33
N ASP A 6 43.44 -11.50 38.99
CA ASP A 6 42.54 -10.75 38.13
C ASP A 6 42.79 -11.11 36.64
N THR A 7 41.73 -11.27 35.84
CA THR A 7 41.82 -11.64 34.41
C THR A 7 41.48 -10.44 33.52
N PRO A 8 42.34 -10.04 32.56
CA PRO A 8 42.05 -8.90 31.70
C PRO A 8 41.21 -9.27 30.46
N ARG A 9 40.26 -8.39 30.14
CA ARG A 9 39.45 -8.39 28.90
C ARG A 9 40.34 -8.24 27.65
N ARG A 10 40.14 -9.11 26.66
CA ARG A 10 40.74 -8.99 25.31
C ARG A 10 40.25 -7.72 24.59
N GLY A 11 41.15 -6.76 24.39
CA GLY A 11 40.98 -5.67 23.42
C GLY A 11 41.28 -6.15 21.99
N ALA A 12 40.60 -5.57 21.01
CA ALA A 12 40.79 -5.85 19.59
C ALA A 12 42.24 -5.52 19.14
N ASP A 13 42.80 -6.38 18.28
CA ASP A 13 44.17 -6.30 17.79
C ASP A 13 44.36 -5.08 16.85
N PRO A 14 45.16 -4.07 17.23
CA PRO A 14 45.37 -2.84 16.46
C PRO A 14 45.93 -3.07 15.04
N SER A 15 46.51 -4.25 14.79
CA SER A 15 47.12 -4.63 13.52
C SER A 15 46.09 -4.81 12.39
N ILE A 16 44.90 -5.35 12.70
CA ILE A 16 43.87 -5.66 11.70
C ILE A 16 43.14 -4.39 11.24
N ASP A 17 42.87 -3.47 12.17
CA ASP A 17 42.23 -2.19 11.84
C ASP A 17 43.14 -1.31 10.97
N HIS A 18 44.45 -1.36 11.19
CA HIS A 18 45.42 -0.64 10.37
C HIS A 18 45.48 -1.21 8.93
N LEU A 19 45.40 -2.54 8.79
CA LEU A 19 45.34 -3.20 7.49
C LEU A 19 44.03 -2.92 6.75
N ALA A 20 42.89 -2.93 7.44
CA ALA A 20 41.59 -2.60 6.86
C ALA A 20 41.54 -1.14 6.36
N LYS A 21 42.18 -0.22 7.09
CA LYS A 21 42.29 1.19 6.70
C LYS A 21 43.17 1.38 5.46
N ASP A 22 44.33 0.73 5.41
CA ASP A 22 45.23 0.77 4.24
C ASP A 22 44.56 0.18 2.97
N LEU A 23 43.85 -0.95 3.10
CA LEU A 23 43.11 -1.54 1.98
C LEU A 23 41.98 -0.62 1.48
N THR A 24 41.28 0.06 2.39
CA THR A 24 40.22 1.02 2.05
C THR A 24 40.79 2.23 1.29
N GLU A 25 41.96 2.71 1.69
CA GLU A 25 42.64 3.85 1.09
C GLU A 25 43.16 3.51 -0.31
N ARG A 26 43.78 2.34 -0.48
CA ARG A 26 44.19 1.82 -1.80
C ARG A 26 43.01 1.61 -2.74
N PHE A 27 41.88 1.12 -2.23
CA PHE A 27 40.66 0.95 -3.03
C PHE A 27 40.07 2.29 -3.50
N ARG A 28 40.04 3.30 -2.62
CA ARG A 28 39.62 4.67 -2.97
C ARG A 28 40.53 5.30 -4.02
N GLN A 29 41.85 5.15 -3.90
CA GLN A 29 42.80 5.64 -4.90
C GLN A 29 42.57 4.97 -6.26
N ARG A 30 42.35 3.65 -6.29
CA ARG A 30 42.09 2.93 -7.54
C ARG A 30 40.81 3.38 -8.25
N LEU A 31 39.74 3.66 -7.48
CA LEU A 31 38.49 4.21 -8.02
C LEU A 31 38.65 5.64 -8.52
N SER A 32 39.42 6.47 -7.81
CA SER A 32 39.73 7.85 -8.21
C SER A 32 40.50 7.89 -9.54
N ILE A 33 41.54 7.06 -9.66
CA ILE A 33 42.35 6.94 -10.89
C ILE A 33 41.50 6.45 -12.07
N ARG A 34 40.63 5.44 -11.87
CA ARG A 34 39.70 4.99 -12.92
C ARG A 34 38.77 6.12 -13.39
N ARG A 35 38.21 6.88 -12.44
CA ARG A 35 37.29 8.00 -12.74
C ARG A 35 37.97 9.12 -13.53
N ILE A 36 39.20 9.47 -13.17
CA ILE A 36 39.99 10.50 -13.86
C ILE A 36 40.36 10.03 -15.28
N ASN A 37 40.79 8.78 -15.44
CA ASN A 37 41.10 8.22 -16.76
C ASN A 37 39.86 8.18 -17.68
N GLU A 38 38.70 7.86 -17.12
CA GLU A 38 37.44 7.83 -17.87
C GLU A 38 36.99 9.22 -18.32
N LEU A 39 37.11 10.24 -17.46
CA LEU A 39 36.83 11.63 -17.81
C LEU A 39 37.78 12.17 -18.89
N THR A 40 39.06 11.80 -18.80
CA THR A 40 40.09 12.20 -19.78
C THR A 40 39.85 11.54 -21.14
N SER A 41 39.42 10.26 -21.16
CA SER A 41 39.07 9.56 -22.40
C SER A 41 37.88 10.19 -23.13
N LYS A 42 36.86 10.65 -22.39
CA LYS A 42 35.66 11.31 -22.95
C LYS A 42 35.95 12.71 -23.49
N ALA A 43 36.90 13.44 -22.90
CA ALA A 43 37.30 14.77 -23.37
C ALA A 43 38.13 14.71 -24.68
N SER A 44 38.80 13.59 -24.95
CA SER A 44 39.61 13.40 -26.17
C SER A 44 38.79 13.09 -27.43
N GLN A 45 37.52 12.69 -27.29
CA GLN A 45 36.65 12.31 -28.41
C GLN A 45 35.80 13.46 -28.98
N SER A 46 35.86 14.67 -28.42
CA SER A 46 34.93 15.77 -28.77
C SER A 46 35.53 16.89 -29.65
N ARG A 47 36.66 16.66 -30.34
CA ARG A 47 37.21 17.65 -31.29
C ARG A 47 37.40 17.06 -32.68
N SER A 48 36.45 17.34 -33.56
CA SER A 48 36.63 17.18 -35.02
C SER A 48 36.07 18.40 -35.74
N ALA A 49 36.94 19.03 -36.53
CA ALA A 49 36.72 20.25 -37.30
C ALA A 49 35.87 20.02 -38.57
N SER A 50 35.22 21.07 -39.07
CA SER A 50 34.67 21.16 -40.43
C SER A 50 35.78 21.35 -41.47
N PRO A 51 35.60 20.94 -42.75
CA PRO A 51 35.06 21.87 -43.76
C PRO A 51 34.21 21.22 -44.90
N ALA A 52 33.60 22.07 -45.73
CA ALA A 52 32.83 21.78 -46.98
C ALA A 52 33.72 21.93 -48.25
N PRO A 53 33.23 21.95 -49.51
CA PRO A 53 32.30 21.06 -50.27
C PRO A 53 32.85 20.58 -51.65
N ARG A 54 32.27 19.52 -52.26
CA ARG A 54 31.88 19.35 -53.71
C ARG A 54 31.81 17.88 -54.22
N ASP A 55 30.67 17.61 -54.88
CA ASP A 55 30.40 16.90 -56.16
C ASP A 55 30.74 15.42 -56.50
N PHE A 56 29.71 14.81 -57.13
CA PHE A 56 29.60 13.63 -58.02
C PHE A 56 29.79 12.19 -57.49
N GLY A 57 28.72 11.39 -57.62
CA GLY A 57 28.81 10.01 -58.09
C GLY A 57 28.48 8.88 -57.11
N THR A 58 27.25 8.36 -57.24
CA THR A 58 26.89 6.93 -57.15
C THR A 58 26.86 6.17 -55.81
N LEU A 59 25.73 5.43 -55.67
CA LEU A 59 25.44 4.23 -54.86
C LEU A 59 25.30 4.39 -53.33
N MET A 60 24.05 4.24 -52.88
CA MET A 60 23.68 4.07 -51.46
C MET A 60 24.41 2.85 -50.85
N PRO A 61 25.10 3.01 -49.71
CA PRO A 61 25.44 1.90 -48.84
C PRO A 61 24.24 1.53 -47.95
N PRO A 62 24.16 0.28 -47.46
CA PRO A 62 23.03 -0.20 -46.67
C PRO A 62 22.94 0.56 -45.35
N GLN A 63 21.69 0.80 -44.92
CA GLN A 63 21.37 1.40 -43.63
C GLN A 63 22.04 0.60 -42.50
N THR A 64 23.11 1.16 -41.92
CA THR A 64 23.61 0.71 -40.64
C THR A 64 22.56 1.09 -39.59
N THR A 65 21.74 0.14 -39.20
CA THR A 65 20.89 0.26 -38.02
C THR A 65 21.79 0.64 -36.85
N ALA A 66 21.61 1.85 -36.32
CA ALA A 66 22.21 2.21 -35.04
C ALA A 66 21.83 1.13 -34.01
N PRO A 67 22.76 0.64 -33.17
CA PRO A 67 22.44 -0.36 -32.18
C PRO A 67 21.33 0.16 -31.25
N PRO A 68 20.44 -0.71 -30.75
CA PRO A 68 19.34 -0.29 -29.91
C PRO A 68 19.87 0.46 -28.68
N SER A 69 19.20 1.54 -28.31
CA SER A 69 19.46 2.29 -27.09
C SER A 69 19.34 1.37 -25.88
N TYR A 70 20.46 0.83 -25.42
CA TYR A 70 20.52 0.05 -24.19
C TYR A 70 19.91 0.86 -23.04
N SER A 71 19.05 0.20 -22.26
CA SER A 71 18.27 0.68 -21.10
C SER A 71 19.09 1.24 -19.92
N SER A 72 20.17 1.96 -20.18
CA SER A 72 21.14 2.46 -19.22
C SER A 72 20.73 3.78 -18.55
N LEU A 73 19.59 4.38 -18.94
CA LEU A 73 19.06 5.63 -18.33
C LEU A 73 17.90 5.41 -17.35
N ARG A 74 17.69 4.20 -16.82
CA ARG A 74 16.60 3.93 -15.86
C ARG A 74 16.85 4.46 -14.44
N ASN A 75 18.03 5.01 -14.15
CA ASN A 75 18.47 5.36 -12.79
C ASN A 75 18.85 6.85 -12.62
N ILE A 76 18.23 7.76 -13.37
CA ILE A 76 18.35 9.19 -13.09
C ILE A 76 17.41 9.52 -11.91
N PRO A 77 17.86 10.25 -10.87
CA PRO A 77 16.96 10.77 -9.85
C PRO A 77 15.81 11.53 -10.51
N LEU A 78 14.58 11.11 -10.18
CA LEU A 78 13.38 11.75 -10.72
C LEU A 78 13.34 13.19 -10.21
N VAL A 79 13.42 14.17 -11.11
CA VAL A 79 13.28 15.58 -10.77
C VAL A 79 11.80 15.95 -10.85
N PRO A 80 11.17 16.50 -9.79
CA PRO A 80 9.79 16.95 -9.84
C PRO A 80 9.55 17.95 -10.98
N GLN A 81 8.47 17.78 -11.73
CA GLN A 81 8.09 18.65 -12.84
C GLN A 81 6.64 19.12 -12.71
N GLU A 82 6.38 20.39 -13.01
CA GLU A 82 5.02 20.93 -12.99
C GLU A 82 4.15 20.31 -14.10
N PRO A 83 2.84 20.09 -13.84
CA PRO A 83 1.91 19.60 -14.86
C PRO A 83 1.69 20.66 -15.95
N ARG A 84 1.98 20.31 -17.20
CA ARG A 84 1.79 21.20 -18.36
C ARG A 84 0.63 20.78 -19.26
N ASP A 85 0.27 19.51 -19.26
CA ASP A 85 -0.80 18.98 -20.10
C ASP A 85 -2.12 18.84 -19.33
N ALA A 86 -3.23 18.87 -20.07
CA ALA A 86 -4.58 18.82 -19.51
C ALA A 86 -4.87 17.52 -18.73
N LYS A 87 -4.26 16.38 -19.10
CA LYS A 87 -4.47 15.10 -18.40
C LYS A 87 -3.82 15.14 -17.02
N SER A 88 -2.57 15.60 -16.95
CA SER A 88 -1.84 15.80 -15.70
C SER A 88 -2.53 16.81 -14.79
N LEU A 89 -3.06 17.92 -15.33
CA LEU A 89 -3.83 18.91 -14.55
C LEU A 89 -5.11 18.33 -13.97
N ARG A 90 -5.86 17.52 -14.73
CA ARG A 90 -7.05 16.82 -14.18
C ARG A 90 -6.67 15.87 -13.06
N PHE A 91 -5.58 15.13 -13.22
CA PHE A 91 -5.12 14.21 -12.17
C PHE A 91 -4.63 14.95 -10.92
N LYS A 92 -3.90 16.07 -11.09
CA LYS A 92 -3.55 16.99 -10.00
C LYS A 92 -4.80 17.41 -9.23
N ASN A 93 -5.80 17.97 -9.91
CA ASN A 93 -7.02 18.45 -9.25
C ASN A 93 -7.75 17.34 -8.50
N MET A 94 -7.80 16.13 -9.08
CA MET A 94 -8.34 14.95 -8.41
C MET A 94 -7.58 14.62 -7.12
N LEU A 95 -6.24 14.54 -7.16
CA LEU A 95 -5.44 14.22 -5.97
C LEU A 95 -5.53 15.32 -4.89
N HIS A 96 -5.59 16.59 -5.28
CA HIS A 96 -5.86 17.68 -4.34
C HIS A 96 -7.22 17.52 -3.66
N SER A 97 -8.27 17.21 -4.42
CA SER A 97 -9.61 16.97 -3.86
C SER A 97 -9.60 15.79 -2.88
N LEU A 98 -8.99 14.67 -3.25
CA LEU A 98 -8.85 13.49 -2.39
C LEU A 98 -8.05 13.77 -1.12
N SER A 99 -7.03 14.65 -1.21
CA SER A 99 -6.21 15.03 -0.06
C SER A 99 -6.97 15.75 1.04
N ASN A 100 -8.19 16.24 0.78
CA ASN A 100 -9.02 16.88 1.78
C ASN A 100 -9.73 15.86 2.69
N THR A 101 -9.88 14.60 2.29
CA THR A 101 -10.61 13.58 3.07
C THR A 101 -10.11 13.48 4.52
N PRO A 102 -8.79 13.31 4.77
CA PRO A 102 -8.29 13.22 6.14
C PRO A 102 -8.40 14.54 6.92
N CYS A 103 -8.34 15.68 6.23
CA CYS A 103 -8.44 16.99 6.87
C CYS A 103 -9.83 17.24 7.47
N ARG A 104 -10.88 16.58 6.95
CA ARG A 104 -12.23 16.66 7.51
C ARG A 104 -12.35 15.98 8.87
N TRP A 105 -11.49 15.01 9.16
CA TRP A 105 -11.48 14.30 10.45
C TRP A 105 -10.88 15.14 11.57
N GLU A 106 -10.09 16.17 11.26
CA GLU A 106 -9.45 17.04 12.25
C GLU A 106 -10.43 17.99 12.96
N ASN A 107 -11.74 17.84 12.75
CA ASN A 107 -12.78 18.56 13.48
C ASN A 107 -12.89 18.02 14.92
N PRO A 108 -12.62 18.84 15.97
CA PRO A 108 -12.67 18.38 17.35
C PRO A 108 -14.02 17.78 17.76
N GLY A 109 -15.14 18.40 17.35
CA GLY A 109 -16.48 17.90 17.68
C GLY A 109 -16.80 16.54 17.06
N LEU A 110 -16.20 16.24 15.90
CA LEU A 110 -16.31 14.91 15.28
C LEU A 110 -15.54 13.87 16.07
N LEU A 111 -14.31 14.20 16.49
CA LEU A 111 -13.47 13.30 17.27
C LEU A 111 -14.04 13.05 18.67
N ASP A 112 -14.62 14.07 19.30
CA ASP A 112 -15.32 13.93 20.58
C ASP A 112 -16.53 12.99 20.45
N GLU A 113 -17.37 13.18 19.42
CA GLU A 113 -18.52 12.30 19.19
C GLU A 113 -18.08 10.87 18.88
N ALA A 114 -17.00 10.71 18.11
CA ALA A 114 -16.41 9.41 17.85
C ALA A 114 -15.98 8.69 19.15
N LEU A 115 -15.30 9.41 20.06
CA LEU A 115 -14.89 8.86 21.36
C LEU A 115 -16.07 8.46 22.24
N ARG A 116 -17.23 9.14 22.15
CA ARG A 116 -18.45 8.76 22.88
C ARG A 116 -19.04 7.43 22.39
N VAL A 117 -18.85 7.12 21.12
CA VAL A 117 -19.43 5.93 20.47
C VAL A 117 -18.54 4.69 20.62
N ILE A 118 -17.22 4.88 20.74
CA ILE A 118 -16.28 3.78 20.96
C ILE A 118 -16.44 3.22 22.39
N PRO A 119 -16.53 1.90 22.59
CA PRO A 119 -16.51 1.30 23.93
C PRO A 119 -15.08 1.32 24.49
N LEU A 120 -14.62 2.52 24.89
CA LEU A 120 -13.23 2.78 25.24
C LEU A 120 -12.67 1.82 26.30
N GLU A 121 -13.46 1.51 27.33
CA GLU A 121 -13.06 0.55 28.38
C GLU A 121 -12.74 -0.83 27.80
N GLN A 122 -13.65 -1.39 26.98
CA GLN A 122 -13.41 -2.68 26.32
C GLN A 122 -12.16 -2.63 25.43
N ILE A 123 -12.03 -1.59 24.60
CA ILE A 123 -10.91 -1.45 23.67
C ILE A 123 -9.57 -1.35 24.41
N TYR A 124 -9.49 -0.56 25.47
CA TYR A 124 -8.25 -0.38 26.23
C TYR A 124 -7.89 -1.61 27.06
N ASN A 125 -8.86 -2.31 27.64
CA ASN A 125 -8.63 -3.57 28.36
C ASN A 125 -8.09 -4.65 27.40
N GLU A 126 -8.74 -4.87 26.25
CA GLU A 126 -8.24 -5.80 25.23
C GLU A 126 -6.83 -5.44 24.74
N ALA A 127 -6.55 -4.15 24.57
CA ALA A 127 -5.24 -3.68 24.12
C ALA A 127 -4.15 -3.87 25.18
N GLU A 128 -4.49 -3.70 26.46
CA GLU A 128 -3.59 -3.91 27.58
C GLU A 128 -3.23 -5.40 27.70
N GLU A 129 -4.22 -6.29 27.69
CA GLU A 129 -4.00 -7.74 27.68
C GLU A 129 -3.10 -8.18 26.51
N GLU A 130 -3.44 -7.74 25.28
CA GLU A 130 -2.63 -8.06 24.09
C GLU A 130 -1.21 -7.50 24.20
N SER A 131 -1.04 -6.28 24.71
CA SER A 131 0.29 -5.67 24.90
C SER A 131 1.13 -6.41 25.94
N GLN A 132 0.53 -6.87 27.04
CA GLN A 132 1.22 -7.62 28.09
C GLN A 132 1.70 -8.99 27.56
N ILE A 133 0.85 -9.68 26.80
CA ILE A 133 1.21 -10.95 26.14
C ILE A 133 2.41 -10.75 25.21
N LEU A 134 2.34 -9.75 24.32
CA LEU A 134 3.43 -9.47 23.37
C LEU A 134 4.74 -9.06 24.06
N GLN A 135 4.65 -8.39 25.21
CA GLN A 135 5.80 -8.03 26.02
C GLN A 135 6.43 -9.28 26.66
N ALA A 136 5.62 -10.14 27.28
CA ALA A 136 6.08 -11.39 27.89
C ALA A 136 6.70 -12.36 26.86
N GLU A 137 6.12 -12.44 25.65
CA GLU A 137 6.69 -13.22 24.53
C GLU A 137 8.09 -12.70 24.14
N ALA A 138 8.27 -11.37 24.05
CA ALA A 138 9.56 -10.79 23.71
C ALA A 138 10.61 -11.04 24.78
N GLU A 139 10.24 -10.95 26.06
CA GLU A 139 11.11 -11.24 27.21
C GLU A 139 11.52 -12.72 27.23
N SER A 140 10.60 -13.61 26.87
CA SER A 140 10.85 -15.06 26.78
C SER A 140 11.84 -15.45 25.67
N LEU A 141 11.94 -14.66 24.61
CA LEU A 141 12.86 -14.89 23.47
C LEU A 141 14.30 -14.39 23.72
N GLY A 142 14.59 -13.88 24.93
CA GLY A 142 15.92 -13.47 25.38
C GLY A 142 16.23 -11.98 25.21
N ASN A 143 17.41 -11.58 25.68
CA ASN A 143 17.79 -10.17 25.84
C ASN A 143 17.81 -9.40 24.51
N GLY A 144 17.11 -8.25 24.49
CA GLY A 144 17.15 -7.28 23.39
C GLY A 144 16.09 -7.48 22.30
N LYS A 145 15.21 -8.48 22.42
CA LYS A 145 14.00 -8.57 21.58
C LYS A 145 12.96 -7.57 22.05
N LYS A 146 12.22 -6.99 21.10
CA LYS A 146 11.12 -6.07 21.38
C LYS A 146 9.80 -6.78 21.08
N ALA A 147 8.76 -6.43 21.82
CA ALA A 147 7.38 -6.82 21.50
C ALA A 147 7.08 -6.60 20.02
N ALA A 148 6.27 -7.49 19.43
CA ALA A 148 5.93 -7.39 18.01
C ALA A 148 5.21 -6.05 17.68
N TRP A 149 4.45 -5.53 18.64
CA TRP A 149 3.65 -4.31 18.53
C TRP A 149 3.70 -3.52 19.84
N GLY A 150 3.48 -2.20 19.76
CA GLY A 150 3.34 -1.37 20.96
C GLY A 150 1.89 -1.26 21.41
N TYR A 151 1.65 -0.73 22.61
CA TYR A 151 0.31 -0.57 23.17
C TYR A 151 -0.68 0.14 22.21
N GLN A 152 -0.28 1.25 21.60
CA GLN A 152 -1.14 1.98 20.64
C GLN A 152 -1.48 1.13 19.40
N ASP A 153 -0.57 0.25 18.96
CA ASP A 153 -0.87 -0.68 17.87
C ASP A 153 -1.94 -1.70 18.30
N CYS A 154 -1.87 -2.19 19.55
CA CYS A 154 -2.90 -3.06 20.14
C CYS A 154 -4.25 -2.35 20.26
N VAL A 155 -4.28 -1.06 20.63
CA VAL A 155 -5.52 -0.24 20.65
C VAL A 155 -6.19 -0.23 19.27
N VAL A 156 -5.44 0.03 18.21
CA VAL A 156 -6.00 0.04 16.85
C VAL A 156 -6.44 -1.36 16.42
N ARG A 157 -5.73 -2.42 16.82
CA ARG A 157 -6.12 -3.81 16.53
C ARG A 157 -7.42 -4.21 17.25
N ALA A 158 -7.60 -3.83 18.51
CA ALA A 158 -8.86 -3.99 19.23
C ALA A 158 -9.99 -3.20 18.57
N LEU A 159 -9.72 -1.94 18.22
CA LEU A 159 -10.67 -1.09 17.50
C LEU A 159 -11.08 -1.70 16.15
N LEU A 160 -10.13 -2.30 15.40
CA LEU A 160 -10.37 -2.99 14.14
C LEU A 160 -11.34 -4.18 14.30
N ARG A 161 -11.13 -5.00 15.33
CA ARG A 161 -12.00 -6.14 15.66
C ARG A 161 -13.41 -5.66 16.00
N TRP A 162 -13.54 -4.70 16.92
CA TRP A 162 -14.82 -4.13 17.31
C TRP A 162 -15.55 -3.49 16.11
N PHE A 163 -14.82 -2.73 15.29
CA PHE A 163 -15.39 -2.04 14.14
C PHE A 163 -16.08 -3.02 13.19
N LYS A 164 -15.36 -4.07 12.79
CA LYS A 164 -15.87 -5.06 11.83
C LYS A 164 -16.93 -5.98 12.42
N ARG A 165 -16.76 -6.40 13.68
CA ARG A 165 -17.58 -7.46 14.29
C ARG A 165 -18.83 -6.93 14.97
N SER A 166 -18.86 -5.66 15.35
CA SER A 166 -19.91 -5.12 16.22
C SER A 166 -20.44 -3.75 15.79
N PHE A 167 -19.59 -2.88 15.24
CA PHE A 167 -19.98 -1.50 14.98
C PHE A 167 -20.58 -1.27 13.61
N PHE A 168 -19.92 -1.77 12.55
CA PHE A 168 -20.19 -1.37 11.17
C PHE A 168 -20.58 -2.57 10.30
N SER A 169 -21.58 -2.37 9.44
CA SER A 169 -22.19 -3.44 8.64
C SER A 169 -21.92 -3.27 7.14
N TRP A 170 -21.62 -4.39 6.47
CA TRP A 170 -21.47 -4.40 5.02
C TRP A 170 -22.84 -4.37 4.35
N VAL A 171 -23.00 -3.53 3.32
CA VAL A 171 -24.23 -3.47 2.53
C VAL A 171 -23.87 -3.67 1.07
N ASN A 172 -24.24 -4.83 0.52
CA ASN A 172 -24.24 -5.01 -0.93
C ASN A 172 -25.51 -4.38 -1.53
N ASN A 173 -26.68 -4.91 -1.14
CA ASN A 173 -27.98 -4.35 -1.46
C ASN A 173 -28.72 -4.14 -0.12
N PRO A 174 -29.32 -2.98 0.16
CA PRO A 174 -30.12 -2.78 1.37
C PRO A 174 -31.36 -3.69 1.35
N ALA A 175 -31.73 -4.28 2.49
CA ALA A 175 -33.02 -4.96 2.61
C ALA A 175 -34.17 -3.95 2.55
N CYS A 176 -35.34 -4.40 2.06
CA CYS A 176 -36.55 -3.56 2.03
C CYS A 176 -36.98 -3.19 3.47
N THR A 177 -37.21 -1.91 3.76
CA THR A 177 -37.62 -1.45 5.08
C THR A 177 -39.08 -1.77 5.41
N GLN A 178 -39.88 -2.13 4.40
CA GLN A 178 -41.30 -2.45 4.57
C GLN A 178 -41.54 -3.93 4.88
N CYS A 179 -40.92 -4.83 4.12
CA CYS A 179 -41.16 -6.29 4.23
C CYS A 179 -39.89 -7.11 4.51
N TYR A 180 -38.72 -6.47 4.64
CA TYR A 180 -37.42 -7.11 4.89
C TYR A 180 -36.94 -8.09 3.82
N SER A 181 -37.66 -8.23 2.71
CA SER A 181 -37.22 -9.03 1.59
C SER A 181 -35.95 -8.45 0.94
N PRO A 182 -35.16 -9.30 0.28
CA PRO A 182 -34.04 -8.86 -0.53
C PRO A 182 -34.45 -7.82 -1.58
N THR A 183 -33.47 -7.04 -2.03
CA THR A 183 -33.66 -6.05 -3.10
C THR A 183 -32.63 -6.26 -4.19
N PHE A 184 -32.93 -5.74 -5.39
CA PHE A 184 -32.03 -5.76 -6.53
C PHE A 184 -31.84 -4.35 -7.09
N GLY A 185 -30.70 -4.11 -7.75
CA GLY A 185 -30.36 -2.82 -8.31
C GLY A 185 -31.43 -2.35 -9.31
N TYR A 186 -31.97 -1.16 -9.07
CA TYR A 186 -33.06 -0.58 -9.86
C TYR A 186 -32.61 0.65 -10.65
N GLY A 187 -31.63 1.40 -10.14
CA GLY A 187 -31.08 2.57 -10.84
C GLY A 187 -30.40 3.55 -9.88
N MET A 188 -30.29 4.81 -10.31
CA MET A 188 -29.73 5.89 -9.52
C MET A 188 -30.73 7.04 -9.40
N ALA A 189 -30.65 7.80 -8.31
CA ALA A 189 -31.41 9.02 -8.11
C ALA A 189 -30.50 10.18 -7.69
N PRO A 190 -30.91 11.44 -7.95
CA PRO A 190 -30.30 12.58 -7.28
C PRO A 190 -30.53 12.46 -5.75
N PRO A 191 -29.55 12.91 -4.94
CA PRO A 191 -29.76 13.07 -3.51
C PRO A 191 -30.91 14.03 -3.21
N THR A 192 -31.73 13.70 -2.21
CA THR A 192 -32.69 14.66 -1.64
C THR A 192 -31.94 15.82 -0.96
N PRO A 193 -32.62 16.95 -0.65
CA PRO A 193 -31.98 18.05 0.08
C PRO A 193 -31.34 17.62 1.40
N ASP A 194 -32.00 16.72 2.15
CA ASP A 194 -31.49 16.17 3.42
C ASP A 194 -30.28 15.26 3.20
N GLU A 195 -30.34 14.34 2.23
CA GLU A 195 -29.20 13.47 1.89
C GLU A 195 -27.98 14.27 1.42
N LYS A 196 -28.21 15.31 0.61
CA LYS A 196 -27.16 16.21 0.13
C LYS A 196 -26.54 17.02 1.27
N ALA A 197 -27.36 17.52 2.20
CA ALA A 197 -26.89 18.24 3.39
C ALA A 197 -26.01 17.34 4.28
N ARG A 198 -26.31 16.03 4.30
CA ARG A 198 -25.50 14.98 4.95
C ARG A 198 -24.31 14.49 4.12
N GLY A 199 -23.98 15.14 3.01
CA GLY A 199 -22.80 14.85 2.21
C GLY A 199 -22.91 13.62 1.29
N ALA A 200 -24.12 13.19 0.95
CA ALA A 200 -24.33 12.22 -0.13
C ALA A 200 -24.18 12.92 -1.49
N ASN A 201 -23.32 12.37 -2.34
CA ASN A 201 -23.15 12.85 -3.72
C ASN A 201 -23.98 12.05 -4.72
N GLN A 202 -24.36 10.82 -4.35
CA GLN A 202 -25.06 9.90 -5.23
C GLN A 202 -25.96 8.97 -4.39
N VAL A 203 -27.09 8.56 -4.98
CA VAL A 203 -28.02 7.62 -4.34
C VAL A 203 -28.30 6.47 -5.28
N GLU A 204 -28.04 5.27 -4.80
CA GLU A 204 -28.40 4.02 -5.47
C GLU A 204 -29.84 3.66 -5.10
N LEU A 205 -30.63 3.19 -6.06
CA LEU A 205 -32.00 2.74 -5.86
C LEU A 205 -32.07 1.22 -5.97
N TYR A 206 -32.84 0.61 -5.07
CA TYR A 206 -33.04 -0.83 -5.02
C TYR A 206 -34.52 -1.18 -4.93
N LYS A 207 -35.00 -2.02 -5.85
CA LYS A 207 -36.40 -2.45 -5.87
C LYS A 207 -36.56 -3.72 -5.05
N CYS A 208 -37.63 -3.79 -4.26
CA CYS A 208 -37.98 -5.00 -3.51
C CYS A 208 -38.21 -6.19 -4.45
N SER A 209 -37.71 -7.37 -4.07
CA SER A 209 -37.91 -8.62 -4.82
C SER A 209 -39.31 -9.21 -4.65
N ASP A 210 -40.03 -8.87 -3.58
CA ASP A 210 -41.39 -9.33 -3.34
C ASP A 210 -42.36 -8.58 -4.27
N THR A 211 -43.06 -9.33 -5.12
CA THR A 211 -44.02 -8.78 -6.09
C THR A 211 -45.21 -8.09 -5.45
N SER A 212 -45.53 -8.40 -4.20
CA SER A 212 -46.57 -7.72 -3.43
C SER A 212 -46.08 -6.38 -2.84
N CYS A 213 -44.76 -6.16 -2.80
CA CYS A 213 -44.14 -4.96 -2.26
C CYS A 213 -43.58 -4.08 -3.39
N THR A 214 -44.19 -2.92 -3.60
CA THR A 214 -43.77 -1.96 -4.64
C THR A 214 -42.69 -0.98 -4.17
N ASN A 215 -42.18 -1.17 -2.95
CA ASN A 215 -41.25 -0.26 -2.32
C ASN A 215 -39.89 -0.23 -3.03
N VAL A 216 -39.28 0.96 -3.06
CA VAL A 216 -37.94 1.20 -3.61
C VAL A 216 -37.08 1.82 -2.52
N GLU A 217 -36.03 1.09 -2.14
CA GLU A 217 -35.05 1.54 -1.18
C GLU A 217 -34.07 2.54 -1.78
N ARG A 218 -33.75 3.56 -0.98
CA ARG A 218 -32.70 4.52 -1.29
C ARG A 218 -31.45 4.16 -0.50
N PHE A 219 -30.31 4.14 -1.16
CA PHE A 219 -29.01 3.94 -0.53
C PHE A 219 -28.07 5.11 -0.86
N PRO A 220 -28.12 6.19 -0.08
CA PRO A 220 -27.25 7.34 -0.26
C PRO A 220 -25.80 6.98 0.09
N ARG A 221 -24.87 7.36 -0.78
CA ARG A 221 -23.42 7.15 -0.60
C ARG A 221 -22.84 8.36 0.15
N TYR A 222 -22.82 8.26 1.48
CA TYR A 222 -22.36 9.33 2.37
C TYR A 222 -20.83 9.38 2.47
N ASN A 223 -20.27 10.57 2.35
CA ASN A 223 -18.85 10.83 2.57
C ASN A 223 -18.56 11.54 3.90
N ASP A 224 -19.60 11.93 4.65
CA ASP A 224 -19.45 12.61 5.92
C ASP A 224 -19.30 11.62 7.08
N ALA A 225 -18.20 11.71 7.83
CA ALA A 225 -17.92 10.79 8.92
C ALA A 225 -18.91 10.91 10.09
N PHE A 226 -19.53 12.08 10.33
CA PHE A 226 -20.61 12.19 11.33
C PHE A 226 -21.80 11.31 10.96
N VAL A 227 -22.14 11.30 9.67
CA VAL A 227 -23.27 10.51 9.18
C VAL A 227 -22.93 9.03 9.22
N LEU A 228 -21.69 8.65 8.93
CA LEU A 228 -21.25 7.26 9.01
C LEU A 228 -21.23 6.71 10.44
N LEU A 229 -20.96 7.53 11.46
CA LEU A 229 -21.12 7.14 12.87
C LEU A 229 -22.57 6.78 13.23
N GLN A 230 -23.54 7.37 12.55
CA GLN A 230 -24.97 7.14 12.75
C GLN A 230 -25.48 5.98 11.89
N THR A 231 -25.16 5.98 10.59
CA THR A 231 -25.68 4.96 9.65
C THR A 231 -25.02 3.61 9.84
N ARG A 232 -23.76 3.59 10.26
CA ARG A 232 -22.98 2.39 10.63
C ARG A 232 -22.98 1.29 9.56
N LYS A 233 -23.10 1.67 8.30
CA LYS A 233 -23.22 0.73 7.19
C LYS A 233 -22.71 1.31 5.88
N GLY A 234 -22.22 0.45 5.00
CA GLY A 234 -21.71 0.86 3.70
C GLY A 234 -20.84 -0.19 3.01
N ARG A 235 -20.02 0.26 2.05
CA ARG A 235 -19.00 -0.54 1.37
C ARG A 235 -17.60 -0.03 1.71
N CYS A 236 -16.57 -0.49 1.01
CA CYS A 236 -15.17 -0.17 1.32
C CYS A 236 -14.90 1.34 1.51
N GLY A 237 -15.55 2.20 0.73
CA GLY A 237 -15.48 3.65 0.87
C GLY A 237 -15.91 4.16 2.25
N GLU A 238 -17.14 3.83 2.66
CA GLU A 238 -17.70 4.22 3.95
C GLU A 238 -16.95 3.54 5.11
N TRP A 239 -16.60 2.27 4.96
CA TRP A 239 -15.82 1.50 5.94
C TRP A 239 -14.47 2.17 6.21
N ALA A 240 -13.67 2.42 5.18
CA ALA A 240 -12.36 3.04 5.32
C ALA A 240 -12.46 4.46 5.87
N ASN A 241 -13.45 5.25 5.45
CA ASN A 241 -13.65 6.63 5.92
C ASN A 241 -13.97 6.66 7.43
N CYS A 242 -14.98 5.89 7.85
CA CYS A 242 -15.39 5.84 9.25
C CYS A 242 -14.30 5.25 10.14
N PHE A 243 -13.70 4.12 9.74
CA PHE A 243 -12.64 3.49 10.52
C PHE A 243 -11.40 4.37 10.67
N SER A 244 -10.96 5.02 9.58
CA SER A 244 -9.81 5.93 9.63
C SER A 244 -10.05 7.10 10.59
N MET A 245 -11.27 7.66 10.58
CA MET A 245 -11.67 8.71 11.50
C MET A 245 -11.66 8.22 12.96
N LEU A 246 -12.16 7.01 13.25
CA LEU A 246 -12.11 6.42 14.59
C LEU A 246 -10.67 6.18 15.06
N CYS A 247 -9.78 5.71 14.18
CA CYS A 247 -8.35 5.61 14.49
C CYS A 247 -7.74 6.99 14.84
N ARG A 248 -8.18 8.04 14.15
CA ARG A 248 -7.75 9.41 14.41
C ARG A 248 -8.28 9.92 15.76
N ALA A 249 -9.50 9.55 16.14
CA ALA A 249 -10.12 9.90 17.41
C ALA A 249 -9.38 9.30 18.62
N VAL A 250 -8.95 8.04 18.53
CA VAL A 250 -8.12 7.38 19.57
C VAL A 250 -6.64 7.82 19.55
N GLY A 251 -6.33 8.94 18.88
CA GLY A 251 -4.99 9.57 18.91
C GLY A 251 -3.97 9.01 17.92
N SER A 252 -4.35 8.14 16.99
CA SER A 252 -3.40 7.62 16.00
C SER A 252 -3.19 8.60 14.85
N ARG A 253 -1.98 8.57 14.25
CA ARG A 253 -1.74 9.20 12.94
C ARG A 253 -2.24 8.27 11.86
N VAL A 254 -3.07 8.80 10.97
CA VAL A 254 -3.81 7.99 9.99
C VAL A 254 -3.62 8.54 8.59
N ARG A 255 -3.56 7.64 7.61
CA ARG A 255 -3.71 7.95 6.20
C ARG A 255 -4.92 7.22 5.62
N TRP A 256 -5.63 7.92 4.75
CA TRP A 256 -6.56 7.32 3.80
C TRP A 256 -5.80 6.95 2.53
N VAL A 257 -5.83 5.69 2.14
CA VAL A 257 -5.16 5.22 0.92
C VAL A 257 -6.18 5.03 -0.18
N TRP A 258 -5.98 5.76 -1.27
CA TRP A 258 -6.74 5.62 -2.50
C TRP A 258 -6.02 4.69 -3.46
N ASN A 259 -6.72 3.66 -3.92
CA ASN A 259 -6.31 2.88 -5.08
C ASN A 259 -7.15 3.23 -6.32
N ALA A 260 -6.47 3.37 -7.47
CA ALA A 260 -7.10 3.76 -8.73
C ALA A 260 -8.11 2.75 -9.27
N GLU A 261 -8.02 1.48 -8.87
CA GLU A 261 -8.89 0.39 -9.29
C GLU A 261 -10.05 0.15 -8.31
N ASP A 262 -10.63 1.24 -7.79
CA ASP A 262 -11.85 1.24 -6.96
C ASP A 262 -11.73 0.45 -5.64
N HIS A 263 -10.63 0.67 -4.91
CA HIS A 263 -10.54 0.24 -3.51
C HIS A 263 -9.87 1.30 -2.65
N VAL A 264 -10.18 1.30 -1.37
CA VAL A 264 -9.64 2.26 -0.40
C VAL A 264 -9.45 1.59 0.94
N TRP A 265 -8.45 2.01 1.69
CA TRP A 265 -8.14 1.45 3.02
C TRP A 265 -7.37 2.46 3.87
N THR A 266 -6.90 2.00 5.03
CA THR A 266 -6.27 2.83 6.05
C THR A 266 -4.78 2.47 6.20
N GLU A 267 -3.94 3.46 6.46
CA GLU A 267 -2.65 3.21 7.12
C GLU A 267 -2.60 3.94 8.46
N VAL A 268 -2.02 3.30 9.47
CA VAL A 268 -1.75 3.93 10.77
C VAL A 268 -0.25 3.95 11.05
N TYR A 269 0.27 5.03 11.61
CA TYR A 269 1.69 5.11 11.91
C TYR A 269 1.99 4.46 13.27
N SER A 270 2.74 3.36 13.26
CA SER A 270 3.23 2.72 14.48
C SER A 270 4.48 3.45 14.95
N VAL A 271 4.40 4.13 16.10
CA VAL A 271 5.57 4.76 16.75
C VAL A 271 6.58 3.69 17.18
N HIS A 272 6.08 2.54 17.65
CA HIS A 272 6.88 1.41 18.08
C HIS A 272 7.72 0.82 16.93
N ARG A 273 7.08 0.58 15.78
CA ARG A 273 7.74 0.02 14.58
C ARG A 273 8.43 1.08 13.72
N LYS A 274 8.14 2.36 13.96
CA LYS A 274 8.64 3.51 13.17
C LYS A 274 8.32 3.41 11.68
N LYS A 275 7.14 2.87 11.35
CA LYS A 275 6.63 2.74 9.98
C LYS A 275 5.11 2.87 9.92
N TRP A 276 4.60 3.14 8.72
CA TRP A 276 3.18 3.04 8.42
C TRP A 276 2.77 1.58 8.30
N ILE A 277 1.65 1.25 8.92
CA ILE A 277 1.06 -0.09 8.96
C ILE A 277 -0.21 -0.09 8.14
N HIS A 278 -0.31 -1.01 7.19
CA HIS A 278 -1.53 -1.26 6.43
C HIS A 278 -2.63 -1.78 7.36
N VAL A 279 -3.83 -1.20 7.24
CA VAL A 279 -5.04 -1.67 7.92
C VAL A 279 -6.22 -1.67 6.94
N ASP A 280 -6.86 -2.82 6.77
CA ASP A 280 -8.11 -2.93 6.02
C ASP A 280 -9.24 -3.33 6.96
N ALA A 281 -10.16 -2.40 7.22
CA ALA A 281 -11.30 -2.58 8.10
C ALA A 281 -12.30 -3.61 7.56
N CYS A 282 -12.50 -3.66 6.24
CA CYS A 282 -13.40 -4.62 5.62
C CYS A 282 -12.90 -6.04 5.82
N GLU A 283 -11.60 -6.25 5.87
CA GLU A 283 -10.97 -7.58 5.93
C GLU A 283 -10.42 -7.95 7.32
N GLU A 284 -10.54 -7.06 8.32
CA GLU A 284 -9.85 -7.20 9.62
C GLU A 284 -8.33 -7.40 9.47
N ALA A 285 -7.73 -6.83 8.42
CA ALA A 285 -6.37 -7.15 8.05
C ALA A 285 -5.36 -6.15 8.63
N TRP A 286 -4.47 -6.63 9.51
CA TRP A 286 -3.38 -5.84 10.11
C TRP A 286 -2.01 -6.18 9.51
N ASP A 287 -1.26 -5.18 9.02
CA ASP A 287 0.07 -5.28 8.40
C ASP A 287 0.17 -6.32 7.27
N LYS A 288 -0.88 -6.44 6.45
CA LYS A 288 -0.96 -7.34 5.28
C LYS A 288 -1.02 -6.59 3.93
N PRO A 289 -0.03 -5.75 3.57
CA PRO A 289 -0.08 -4.97 2.34
C PRO A 289 -0.07 -5.79 1.04
N ARG A 290 0.32 -7.08 1.10
CA ARG A 290 0.29 -8.00 -0.06
C ARG A 290 -1.11 -8.58 -0.34
N LEU A 291 -2.09 -8.30 0.52
CA LEU A 291 -3.45 -8.86 0.46
C LEU A 291 -4.09 -8.65 -0.91
N TYR A 292 -4.00 -7.44 -1.46
CA TYR A 292 -4.69 -7.10 -2.71
C TYR A 292 -4.01 -7.69 -3.94
N ALA A 293 -2.70 -7.42 -4.09
CA ALA A 293 -1.98 -7.80 -5.29
C ALA A 293 -1.78 -9.31 -5.40
N GLU A 294 -1.42 -9.95 -4.30
CA GLU A 294 -1.03 -11.36 -4.29
C GLU A 294 -2.11 -12.25 -3.69
N GLY A 295 -2.81 -11.78 -2.66
CA GLY A 295 -3.92 -12.52 -2.07
C GLY A 295 -5.13 -12.58 -3.00
N TRP A 296 -5.57 -11.43 -3.53
CA TRP A 296 -6.73 -11.35 -4.43
C TRP A 296 -6.35 -11.45 -5.92
N GLY A 297 -5.05 -11.39 -6.25
CA GLY A 297 -4.60 -11.35 -7.64
C GLY A 297 -4.92 -10.05 -8.37
N LYS A 298 -5.24 -8.97 -7.64
CA LYS A 298 -5.63 -7.68 -8.24
C LYS A 298 -4.41 -6.99 -8.86
N LYS A 299 -4.55 -6.50 -10.08
CA LYS A 299 -3.52 -5.64 -10.69
C LYS A 299 -3.80 -4.18 -10.32
N LEU A 300 -2.77 -3.44 -9.90
CA LEU A 300 -2.92 -2.08 -9.36
C LEU A 300 -2.01 -1.09 -10.09
N SER A 301 -2.47 0.13 -10.37
CA SER A 301 -1.66 1.19 -10.98
C SER A 301 -1.14 2.21 -9.96
N TYR A 302 -2.04 2.80 -9.18
CA TYR A 302 -1.73 3.82 -8.19
C TYR A 302 -2.31 3.44 -6.83
N CYS A 303 -1.50 3.54 -5.78
CA CYS A 303 -1.94 3.60 -4.39
C CYS A 303 -1.35 4.87 -3.77
N ILE A 304 -2.18 5.90 -3.55
CA ILE A 304 -1.75 7.20 -3.01
C ILE A 304 -2.34 7.38 -1.63
N ALA A 305 -1.49 7.60 -0.64
CA ALA A 305 -1.90 7.80 0.74
C ALA A 305 -1.96 9.29 1.06
N PHE A 306 -3.02 9.70 1.77
CA PHE A 306 -3.27 11.08 2.20
C PHE A 306 -3.45 11.12 3.72
N SER A 307 -2.88 12.12 4.39
CA SER A 307 -3.13 12.44 5.79
C SER A 307 -3.20 13.94 6.03
N ALA A 308 -3.48 14.35 7.26
CA ALA A 308 -3.31 15.73 7.71
C ALA A 308 -1.87 16.26 7.52
N ASP A 309 -0.88 15.38 7.42
CA ASP A 309 0.53 15.73 7.21
C ASP A 309 0.92 15.86 5.72
N GLY A 310 0.07 15.46 4.76
CA GLY A 310 0.40 15.51 3.33
C GLY A 310 0.02 14.25 2.55
N ALA A 311 0.78 13.97 1.49
CA ALA A 311 0.57 12.82 0.62
C ALA A 311 1.86 12.01 0.39
N MET A 312 1.69 10.74 0.02
CA MET A 312 2.77 9.83 -0.35
C MET A 312 2.30 8.81 -1.40
N ASP A 313 3.13 8.54 -2.40
CA ASP A 313 2.91 7.39 -3.28
C ASP A 313 3.40 6.12 -2.58
N VAL A 314 2.44 5.32 -2.14
CA VAL A 314 2.68 4.07 -1.40
C VAL A 314 2.52 2.84 -2.30
N THR A 315 2.40 3.01 -3.62
CA THR A 315 2.19 1.90 -4.58
C THR A 315 3.17 0.76 -4.38
N ARG A 316 4.46 1.05 -4.11
CA ARG A 316 5.51 0.04 -3.90
C ARG A 316 5.32 -0.84 -2.65
N ARG A 317 4.54 -0.38 -1.67
CA ARG A 317 4.17 -1.18 -0.49
C ARG A 317 3.22 -2.32 -0.87
N TYR A 318 2.30 -2.03 -1.78
CA TYR A 318 1.20 -2.91 -2.20
C TYR A 318 1.50 -3.71 -3.46
N VAL A 319 2.33 -3.18 -4.35
CA VAL A 319 2.77 -3.81 -5.60
C VAL A 319 4.27 -4.11 -5.51
N ARG A 320 4.62 -5.26 -4.93
CA ARG A 320 6.02 -5.67 -4.74
C ARG A 320 6.64 -6.27 -6.00
N ASN A 321 5.84 -6.90 -6.85
CA ASN A 321 6.25 -7.38 -8.17
C ASN A 321 5.47 -6.66 -9.27
N PRO A 322 6.03 -5.57 -9.83
CA PRO A 322 5.37 -4.84 -10.92
C PRO A 322 5.13 -5.67 -12.18
N ALA A 323 5.99 -6.64 -12.49
CA ALA A 323 5.83 -7.46 -13.70
C ALA A 323 4.53 -8.28 -13.67
N SER A 324 4.14 -8.78 -12.50
CA SER A 324 2.94 -9.60 -12.33
C SER A 324 1.70 -8.78 -11.96
N HIS A 325 1.86 -7.74 -11.14
CA HIS A 325 0.74 -7.10 -10.45
C HIS A 325 0.58 -5.60 -10.75
N ALA A 326 1.47 -4.95 -11.52
CA ALA A 326 1.27 -3.55 -11.87
C ALA A 326 0.36 -3.40 -13.11
N LEU A 327 -0.46 -2.35 -13.08
CA LEU A 327 -1.10 -1.78 -14.26
C LEU A 327 -0.29 -0.57 -14.76
N PRO A 328 -0.42 -0.20 -16.05
CA PRO A 328 0.23 0.98 -16.59
C PRO A 328 -0.15 2.26 -15.85
N ARG A 329 0.86 3.03 -15.47
CA ARG A 329 0.71 4.32 -14.78
C ARG A 329 0.71 5.47 -15.79
N ASN A 330 -0.43 5.68 -16.43
CA ASN A 330 -0.57 6.60 -17.55
C ASN A 330 -1.38 7.87 -17.25
N ARG A 331 -1.76 8.15 -15.98
CA ARG A 331 -2.54 9.35 -15.62
C ARG A 331 -1.73 10.64 -15.71
N CYS A 332 -0.43 10.59 -15.44
CA CYS A 332 0.56 11.64 -15.68
C CYS A 332 1.97 11.03 -15.70
N PRO A 333 3.01 11.74 -16.20
CA PRO A 333 4.41 11.33 -16.02
C PRO A 333 4.78 11.22 -14.54
N GLU A 334 5.66 10.27 -14.18
CA GLU A 334 6.04 10.06 -12.76
C GLU A 334 6.67 11.32 -12.12
N ALA A 335 7.44 12.10 -12.89
CA ALA A 335 8.02 13.37 -12.42
C ALA A 335 6.94 14.40 -12.02
N VAL A 336 5.80 14.35 -12.71
CA VAL A 336 4.65 15.22 -12.44
C VAL A 336 3.87 14.72 -11.22
N LEU A 337 3.69 13.41 -11.07
CA LEU A 337 3.10 12.85 -9.84
C LEU A 337 3.92 13.23 -8.61
N LEU A 338 5.26 13.11 -8.69
CA LEU A 338 6.14 13.50 -7.60
C LEU A 338 5.95 14.97 -7.22
N HIS A 339 5.86 15.86 -8.20
CA HIS A 339 5.57 17.28 -7.96
C HIS A 339 4.22 17.49 -7.27
N ILE A 340 3.14 16.84 -7.72
CA ILE A 340 1.80 16.97 -7.12
C ILE A 340 1.82 16.50 -5.66
N ILE A 341 2.51 15.40 -5.37
CA ILE A 341 2.64 14.87 -4.01
C ILE A 341 3.41 15.85 -3.11
N ASP A 342 4.52 16.40 -3.63
CA ASP A 342 5.33 17.39 -2.91
C ASP A 342 4.52 18.67 -2.66
N GLU A 343 3.73 19.12 -3.63
CA GLU A 343 2.83 20.27 -3.50
C GLU A 343 1.79 20.06 -2.39
N ILE A 344 1.09 18.91 -2.37
CA ILE A 344 0.12 18.58 -1.31
C ILE A 344 0.83 18.52 0.05
N ARG A 345 2.02 17.91 0.13
CA ARG A 345 2.79 17.85 1.39
C ARG A 345 3.19 19.23 1.88
N ASN A 346 3.67 20.09 1.00
CA ASN A 346 4.05 21.46 1.34
C ASN A 346 2.85 22.28 1.81
N LEU A 347 1.70 22.14 1.15
CA LEU A 347 0.44 22.77 1.55
C LEU A 347 0.05 22.37 2.97
N ARG A 348 0.02 21.07 3.28
CA ARG A 348 -0.39 20.58 4.60
C ARG A 348 0.58 20.96 5.71
N ARG A 349 1.86 21.07 5.40
CA ARG A 349 2.91 21.39 6.37
C ARG A 349 3.25 22.87 6.43
N ALA A 350 2.61 23.75 5.66
CA ALA A 350 2.98 25.16 5.53
C ALA A 350 3.13 25.86 6.89
N ASN A 351 2.16 25.64 7.79
CA ASN A 351 2.07 26.29 9.10
C ASN A 351 2.76 25.54 10.24
N LEU A 352 3.45 24.42 9.97
CA LEU A 352 4.18 23.68 11.01
C LEU A 352 5.50 24.35 11.37
N SER A 353 5.93 24.14 12.62
CA SER A 353 7.24 24.57 13.11
C SER A 353 8.38 23.92 12.33
N LYS A 354 9.57 24.55 12.33
CA LYS A 354 10.76 23.98 11.67
C LYS A 354 11.13 22.61 12.24
N GLN A 355 10.97 22.42 13.55
CA GLN A 355 11.24 21.16 14.25
C GLN A 355 10.30 20.05 13.77
N GLU A 356 8.99 20.32 13.68
CA GLU A 356 8.02 19.32 13.20
C GLU A 356 8.23 18.99 11.72
N LYS A 357 8.50 20.00 10.89
CA LYS A 357 8.87 19.78 9.48
C LYS A 357 10.10 18.87 9.34
N PHE A 358 11.12 19.08 10.17
CA PHE A 358 12.33 18.25 10.18
C PHE A 358 12.04 16.81 10.63
N ARG A 359 11.26 16.64 11.70
CA ARG A 359 10.83 15.31 12.20
C ARG A 359 10.08 14.54 11.12
N LEU A 360 9.08 15.16 10.49
CA LEU A 360 8.27 14.55 9.43
C LEU A 360 9.10 14.24 8.18
N LYS A 361 10.02 15.11 7.78
CA LYS A 361 10.96 14.83 6.68
C LYS A 361 11.83 13.61 6.97
N GLY A 362 12.26 13.43 8.22
CA GLY A 362 12.98 12.23 8.65
C GLY A 362 12.13 10.95 8.54
N GLU A 363 10.83 11.03 8.78
CA GLU A 363 9.88 9.92 8.57
C GLU A 363 9.68 9.62 7.08
N ASP A 364 9.46 10.64 6.25
CA ASP A 364 9.30 10.48 4.80
C ASP A 364 10.54 9.80 4.19
N LEU A 365 11.75 10.18 4.61
CA LEU A 365 13.00 9.57 4.14
C LEU A 365 13.13 8.10 4.57
N ARG A 366 12.65 7.74 5.77
CA ARG A 366 12.63 6.34 6.21
C ARG A 366 11.65 5.52 5.39
N GLU A 367 10.46 6.06 5.12
CA GLU A 367 9.46 5.42 4.29
C GLU A 367 9.94 5.27 2.84
N ASP A 368 10.55 6.29 2.24
CA ASP A 368 11.13 6.18 0.90
C ASP A 368 12.21 5.07 0.83
N LYS A 369 13.05 4.95 1.86
CA LYS A 369 14.02 3.84 1.97
C LYS A 369 13.30 2.48 2.06
N GLU A 370 12.25 2.36 2.87
CA GLU A 370 11.43 1.15 2.98
C GLU A 370 10.84 0.76 1.62
N LEU A 371 10.20 1.71 0.92
CA LEU A 371 9.55 1.48 -0.37
C LEU A 371 10.53 1.10 -1.47
N ARG A 372 11.73 1.70 -1.47
CA ARG A 372 12.81 1.31 -2.39
C ARG A 372 13.35 -0.09 -2.08
N GLN A 373 13.44 -0.45 -0.80
CA GLN A 373 13.91 -1.78 -0.40
C GLN A 373 13.00 -2.89 -0.96
N TYR A 374 11.68 -2.68 -1.02
CA TYR A 374 10.78 -3.66 -1.64
C TYR A 374 11.10 -3.91 -3.12
N VAL A 375 11.41 -2.85 -3.88
CA VAL A 375 11.79 -2.97 -5.30
C VAL A 375 13.13 -3.69 -5.42
N LEU A 376 14.12 -3.33 -4.60
CA LEU A 376 15.44 -3.97 -4.62
C LEU A 376 15.36 -5.46 -4.27
N ASN A 377 14.57 -5.83 -3.27
CA ASN A 377 14.38 -7.22 -2.87
C ASN A 377 13.75 -8.06 -4.00
N THR A 378 12.77 -7.50 -4.72
CA THR A 378 12.18 -8.17 -5.88
C THR A 378 13.19 -8.32 -7.01
N ILE A 379 13.93 -7.25 -7.36
CA ILE A 379 14.97 -7.35 -8.40
C ILE A 379 16.02 -8.40 -8.01
N ALA A 380 16.49 -8.40 -6.76
CA ALA A 380 17.46 -9.38 -6.29
C ALA A 380 16.90 -10.82 -6.38
N THR A 381 15.63 -11.01 -6.00
CA THR A 381 14.97 -12.32 -6.09
C THR A 381 14.86 -12.80 -7.53
N GLU A 382 14.50 -11.92 -8.47
CA GLU A 382 14.41 -12.28 -9.89
C GLU A 382 15.79 -12.55 -10.51
N VAL A 383 16.82 -11.78 -10.14
CA VAL A 383 18.20 -12.05 -10.59
C VAL A 383 18.70 -13.40 -10.08
N CYS A 384 18.41 -13.76 -8.83
CA CYS A 384 18.77 -15.07 -8.28
C CYS A 384 18.06 -16.26 -8.96
N LYS A 385 16.96 -16.03 -9.67
CA LYS A 385 16.24 -17.07 -10.43
C LYS A 385 16.81 -17.27 -11.84
N ILE A 386 17.70 -16.40 -12.31
CA ILE A 386 18.32 -16.54 -13.62
C ILE A 386 19.36 -17.66 -13.53
N ASN A 387 19.08 -18.80 -14.16
CA ASN A 387 20.05 -19.88 -14.28
C ASN A 387 21.10 -19.53 -15.34
N ALA A 388 22.35 -19.92 -15.11
CA ALA A 388 23.43 -19.70 -16.08
C ALA A 388 23.15 -20.39 -17.44
N GLU A 389 22.40 -21.49 -17.44
CA GLU A 389 22.00 -22.23 -18.65
C GLU A 389 21.02 -21.45 -19.53
N ASP A 390 20.15 -20.61 -18.95
CA ASP A 390 19.22 -19.73 -19.68
C ASP A 390 19.96 -18.58 -20.39
N ILE A 391 21.14 -18.20 -19.89
CA ILE A 391 22.01 -17.18 -20.50
C ILE A 391 22.84 -17.77 -21.63
N LEU A 392 23.28 -19.03 -21.48
CA LEU A 392 24.19 -19.70 -22.42
C LEU A 392 23.47 -20.33 -23.63
N THR A 393 22.17 -20.58 -23.54
CA THR A 393 21.39 -21.22 -24.61
C THR A 393 20.11 -20.43 -24.92
N PRO A 394 20.21 -19.31 -25.66
CA PRO A 394 19.02 -18.57 -26.08
C PRO A 394 18.28 -19.40 -27.15
N GLY A 395 17.34 -20.26 -26.73
CA GLY A 395 16.50 -21.02 -27.67
C GLY A 395 15.84 -22.31 -27.17
N SER A 396 16.09 -22.80 -25.95
CA SER A 396 15.55 -24.10 -25.49
C SER A 396 14.45 -24.00 -24.41
N ALA A 397 13.76 -22.87 -24.30
CA ALA A 397 12.55 -22.82 -23.48
C ALA A 397 11.40 -23.48 -24.26
N THR A 398 11.12 -24.74 -23.95
CA THR A 398 9.88 -25.42 -24.36
C THR A 398 8.69 -24.62 -23.85
N ALA A 399 7.94 -24.03 -24.78
CA ALA A 399 6.71 -23.31 -24.47
C ALA A 399 5.73 -24.26 -23.77
N PRO A 400 5.14 -23.89 -22.61
CA PRO A 400 4.01 -24.63 -22.08
C PRO A 400 2.81 -24.35 -22.98
N ASN A 401 2.45 -25.36 -23.77
CA ASN A 401 1.23 -25.40 -24.56
C ASN A 401 0.03 -25.44 -23.59
N GLY A 402 -0.47 -24.27 -23.20
CA GLY A 402 -1.73 -24.11 -22.49
C GLY A 402 -2.65 -23.21 -23.30
N ARG A 403 -3.53 -23.80 -24.10
CA ARG A 403 -4.64 -23.07 -24.70
C ARG A 403 -5.44 -22.39 -23.58
N VAL A 404 -5.51 -21.06 -23.61
CA VAL A 404 -6.36 -20.29 -22.70
C VAL A 404 -7.80 -20.56 -23.10
N ASP A 405 -8.53 -21.24 -22.21
CA ASP A 405 -9.97 -21.48 -22.34
C ASP A 405 -10.72 -20.14 -22.34
N PRO A 406 -11.41 -19.76 -23.43
CA PRO A 406 -12.17 -18.51 -23.50
C PRO A 406 -13.25 -18.39 -22.43
N ASP A 407 -13.75 -19.51 -21.91
CA ASP A 407 -14.79 -19.52 -20.87
C ASP A 407 -14.22 -19.26 -19.46
N ALA A 408 -12.92 -19.49 -19.24
CA ALA A 408 -12.26 -19.11 -17.99
C ALA A 408 -12.20 -17.58 -17.81
N GLN A 409 -12.07 -16.83 -18.91
CA GLN A 409 -12.05 -15.36 -18.90
C GLN A 409 -13.44 -14.79 -18.54
N LYS A 410 -14.53 -15.39 -19.06
CA LYS A 410 -15.91 -15.04 -18.68
C LYS A 410 -16.26 -15.43 -17.24
N ALA A 411 -15.71 -16.54 -16.75
CA ALA A 411 -15.84 -16.95 -15.35
C ALA A 411 -15.04 -16.05 -14.36
N LEU A 412 -14.15 -15.18 -14.86
CA LEU A 412 -13.40 -14.18 -14.08
C LEU A 412 -14.12 -12.82 -14.03
N GLU A 413 -14.83 -12.44 -15.09
CA GLU A 413 -15.67 -11.22 -15.11
C GLU A 413 -16.89 -11.33 -14.18
N GLY A 414 -17.46 -12.54 -14.03
CA GLY A 414 -18.51 -12.81 -13.05
C GLY A 414 -18.07 -12.80 -11.59
N ARG A 415 -16.77 -12.70 -11.28
CA ARG A 415 -16.22 -12.68 -9.91
C ARG A 415 -16.07 -11.27 -9.32
N GLN A 416 -16.34 -10.21 -10.08
CA GLN A 416 -16.16 -8.83 -9.63
C GLN A 416 -17.33 -8.26 -8.81
N SER A 417 -18.34 -9.06 -8.47
CA SER A 417 -19.43 -8.62 -7.59
C SER A 417 -20.13 -9.81 -6.93
N GLY A 418 -19.75 -10.18 -5.69
CA GLY A 418 -20.47 -11.18 -4.91
C GLY A 418 -19.90 -11.42 -3.52
N SER A 419 -20.76 -11.44 -2.51
CA SER A 419 -20.44 -11.60 -1.08
C SER A 419 -19.90 -13.00 -0.72
N THR A 420 -19.20 -13.09 0.40
CA THR A 420 -18.59 -14.31 0.99
C THR A 420 -19.56 -15.49 1.21
N GLU A 421 -20.87 -15.25 1.21
CA GLU A 421 -21.90 -16.30 1.28
C GLU A 421 -22.03 -17.13 -0.01
N TRP A 422 -21.64 -16.56 -1.17
CA TRP A 422 -21.67 -17.23 -2.48
C TRP A 422 -20.61 -18.33 -2.65
N VAL A 423 -19.52 -18.25 -1.88
CA VAL A 423 -18.43 -19.25 -1.87
C VAL A 423 -18.82 -20.49 -1.06
N ARG A 424 -19.60 -20.33 0.02
CA ARG A 424 -20.06 -21.46 0.86
C ARG A 424 -21.12 -22.32 0.17
N ALA A 425 -21.96 -21.74 -0.69
CA ALA A 425 -23.07 -22.45 -1.34
C ALA A 425 -22.65 -23.49 -2.40
N ARG A 426 -21.39 -23.46 -2.89
CA ARG A 426 -20.88 -24.38 -3.93
C ARG A 426 -19.92 -25.47 -3.42
N GLY A 427 -19.72 -25.60 -2.11
CA GLY A 427 -18.92 -26.70 -1.55
C GLY A 427 -17.41 -26.64 -1.84
N GLU A 428 -16.88 -25.48 -2.25
CA GLU A 428 -15.46 -25.24 -2.51
C GLU A 428 -14.69 -24.72 -1.27
N GLY A 429 -15.23 -24.94 -0.07
CA GLY A 429 -14.46 -24.89 1.15
C GLY A 429 -13.57 -26.14 1.20
N GLY A 430 -12.25 -25.96 1.07
CA GLY A 430 -11.28 -27.05 1.10
C GLY A 430 -11.59 -28.05 2.22
N ARG A 431 -11.78 -29.32 1.83
CA ARG A 431 -11.95 -30.46 2.73
C ARG A 431 -10.72 -30.56 3.63
N GLY A 432 -10.88 -30.22 4.90
CA GLY A 432 -9.99 -30.69 5.95
C GLY A 432 -10.05 -32.22 6.00
N SER A 433 -8.88 -32.84 5.96
CA SER A 433 -8.71 -34.27 6.15
C SER A 433 -9.28 -34.70 7.50
N SER A 434 -10.19 -35.68 7.49
CA SER A 434 -10.60 -36.42 8.68
C SER A 434 -10.76 -37.89 8.33
N ASN A 435 -9.79 -38.73 8.71
CA ASN A 435 -10.01 -39.84 9.66
C ASN A 435 -8.82 -40.80 9.74
N GLN A 436 -8.35 -41.04 10.97
CA GLN A 436 -8.17 -42.37 11.56
C GLN A 436 -8.49 -42.20 13.06
N HIS A 437 -9.70 -42.59 13.48
CA HIS A 437 -9.99 -43.79 14.28
C HIS A 437 -9.26 -43.85 15.65
N ASN A 438 -10.00 -43.65 16.75
CA ASN A 438 -10.27 -44.78 17.64
C ASN A 438 -11.49 -44.57 18.57
N HIS A 439 -12.12 -45.71 18.86
CA HIS A 439 -13.36 -45.96 19.60
C HIS A 439 -13.28 -45.71 21.12
N HIS A 440 -14.45 -45.39 21.70
CA HIS A 440 -15.07 -45.83 22.98
C HIS A 440 -15.54 -44.66 23.86
N ASP A 441 -16.86 -44.39 23.94
CA ASP A 441 -17.76 -45.04 24.91
C ASP A 441 -19.17 -44.41 24.92
N GLN A 442 -20.13 -45.26 25.26
CA GLN A 442 -21.58 -45.01 25.32
C GLN A 442 -22.02 -44.17 26.54
N PRO A 443 -23.27 -43.65 26.53
CA PRO A 443 -23.73 -42.59 27.42
C PRO A 443 -24.47 -43.11 28.64
N GLN A 444 -24.44 -42.38 29.75
CA GLN A 444 -25.51 -42.39 30.75
C GLN A 444 -25.72 -41.03 31.42
N ARG A 445 -26.98 -40.57 31.24
CA ARG A 445 -27.79 -39.61 32.02
C ARG A 445 -27.58 -38.12 31.83
#